data_AF-L7VT78-F1
#
_entry.id   AF-L7VT78-F1
#
_cell.length_a   1.000
_cell.length_b   1.000
_cell.length_c   1.000
_cell.angle_alpha   90.00
_cell.angle_beta   90.00
_cell.angle_gamma   90.00
#
_symmetry.space_group_name_H-M   'P 1'
#
loop_
_entity.id
_entity.type
_entity.pdbx_description
1 polymer ?
#
loop_
_entity_poly.entity_id
_entity_poly.type
_entity_poly.pdbx_seq_one_letter_code
_entity_poly.pdbx_strand_id
1 'polypeptide(L)'
;MLVVFSVLFFDRVKVDDPVGATSVHLVCGVFGTLCVGLFAQEGVTSLSTVNGLFFGGGLKLFGIELLGIIAVGAFVFVSTSLVWLILKETVGIRVSLEEEIQGLDIGEHGNTAYPDFAIVAPIMASVNGTSYDEQIAGIQAAVSKPASDVVSPDVAIPVVDKSRPGAKITRITVITNQEKFPKLQSDLDKIGITGLTVTNVLGYGMQKGYTEYYRGVPVKTRLLPKVKVDIVVCKIPTETVINTIKKSLYTGNVGDGKIFVYDVENVIKIRTGEEGYDALQDEDKE
;
A
#
# COMPACT_ATOMS: atom_id res chain seq x y z
N MET A 1 -23.60 -9.13 -8.32
CA MET A 1 -23.13 -10.51 -8.01
C MET A 1 -22.29 -11.10 -9.15
N LEU A 2 -22.75 -11.09 -10.41
CA LEU A 2 -21.98 -11.60 -11.56
C LEU A 2 -20.55 -11.02 -11.65
N VAL A 3 -20.41 -9.70 -11.55
CA VAL A 3 -19.10 -9.01 -11.57
C VAL A 3 -18.14 -9.55 -10.49
N VAL A 4 -18.62 -9.84 -9.28
CA VAL A 4 -17.78 -10.30 -8.17
C VAL A 4 -17.21 -11.68 -8.48
N PHE A 5 -18.04 -12.60 -8.97
CA PHE A 5 -17.58 -13.94 -9.36
C PHE A 5 -16.63 -13.89 -10.56
N SER A 6 -16.87 -12.97 -11.50
CA SER A 6 -16.01 -12.75 -12.66
C SER A 6 -14.63 -12.24 -12.26
N VAL A 7 -14.55 -11.24 -11.35
CA VAL A 7 -13.27 -10.73 -10.84
C VAL A 7 -12.46 -11.85 -10.20
N LEU A 8 -13.09 -12.61 -9.28
CA LEU A 8 -12.45 -13.75 -8.62
C LEU A 8 -12.00 -14.85 -9.60
N PHE A 9 -12.67 -14.97 -10.75
CA PHE A 9 -12.27 -15.90 -11.80
C PHE A 9 -11.01 -15.41 -12.52
N PHE A 10 -10.99 -14.15 -12.97
CA PHE A 10 -9.83 -13.56 -13.65
C PHE A 10 -8.58 -13.50 -12.76
N ASP A 11 -8.76 -13.17 -11.48
CA ASP A 11 -7.70 -13.21 -10.47
C ASP A 11 -7.11 -14.63 -10.35
N ARG A 12 -7.96 -15.65 -10.33
CA ARG A 12 -7.53 -17.05 -10.21
C ARG A 12 -6.73 -17.52 -11.42
N VAL A 13 -7.05 -17.04 -12.62
CA VAL A 13 -6.30 -17.36 -13.84
C VAL A 13 -5.11 -16.44 -14.07
N LYS A 14 -4.78 -15.57 -13.11
CA LYS A 14 -3.66 -14.61 -13.16
C LYS A 14 -3.73 -13.69 -14.38
N VAL A 15 -4.94 -13.32 -14.79
CA VAL A 15 -5.14 -12.27 -15.78
C VAL A 15 -5.08 -10.95 -15.04
N ASP A 16 -4.16 -10.08 -15.47
CA ASP A 16 -4.04 -8.74 -14.94
C ASP A 16 -5.17 -7.85 -15.49
N ASP A 17 -6.25 -7.74 -14.72
CA ASP A 17 -7.46 -6.96 -15.06
C ASP A 17 -7.54 -5.70 -14.18
N PRO A 18 -6.92 -4.58 -14.59
CA PRO A 18 -6.92 -3.37 -13.78
C PRO A 18 -8.34 -2.94 -13.48
N VAL A 19 -8.61 -2.67 -12.20
CA VAL A 19 -9.91 -2.25 -11.65
C VAL A 19 -11.11 -3.18 -11.96
N GLY A 20 -10.86 -4.41 -12.43
CA GLY A 20 -11.93 -5.34 -12.82
C GLY A 20 -12.65 -4.95 -14.12
N ALA A 21 -11.97 -4.21 -15.00
CA ALA A 21 -12.56 -3.67 -16.23
C ALA A 21 -13.12 -4.76 -17.15
N THR A 22 -12.43 -5.90 -17.29
CA THR A 22 -12.87 -7.05 -18.08
C THR A 22 -14.14 -7.65 -17.48
N SER A 23 -14.21 -7.76 -16.16
CA SER A 23 -15.41 -8.27 -15.48
C SER A 23 -16.63 -7.37 -15.67
N VAL A 24 -16.45 -6.05 -15.64
CA VAL A 24 -17.54 -5.08 -15.81
C VAL A 24 -17.94 -4.96 -17.29
N HIS A 25 -16.99 -4.70 -18.17
CA HIS A 25 -17.30 -4.34 -19.55
C HIS A 25 -17.51 -5.57 -20.45
N LEU A 26 -16.64 -6.59 -20.35
CA LEU A 26 -16.76 -7.79 -21.17
C LEU A 26 -17.84 -8.73 -20.63
N VAL A 27 -17.69 -9.21 -19.38
CA VAL A 27 -18.58 -10.27 -18.86
C VAL A 27 -20.00 -9.75 -18.63
N CYS A 28 -20.16 -8.63 -17.92
CA CYS A 28 -21.51 -8.08 -17.71
C CYS A 28 -22.10 -7.51 -19.00
N GLY A 29 -21.27 -6.96 -19.89
CA GLY A 29 -21.73 -6.48 -21.21
C GLY A 29 -22.29 -7.61 -22.07
N VAL A 30 -21.53 -8.70 -22.24
CA VAL A 30 -21.97 -9.89 -22.97
C VAL A 30 -23.24 -10.47 -22.35
N PHE A 31 -23.28 -10.60 -21.02
CA PHE A 31 -24.47 -11.10 -20.34
C PHE A 31 -25.69 -10.21 -20.57
N GLY A 32 -25.53 -8.89 -20.48
CA GLY A 32 -26.60 -7.92 -20.75
C GLY A 32 -27.18 -8.06 -22.16
N THR A 33 -26.32 -8.19 -23.17
CA THR A 33 -26.74 -8.40 -24.57
C THR A 33 -27.48 -9.73 -24.74
N LEU A 34 -27.01 -10.82 -24.11
CA LEU A 34 -27.73 -12.10 -24.12
C LEU A 34 -29.09 -12.01 -23.41
N CYS A 35 -29.20 -11.21 -22.35
CA CYS A 35 -30.48 -10.99 -21.66
C CYS A 35 -31.53 -10.35 -22.57
N VAL A 36 -31.17 -9.53 -23.55
CA VAL A 36 -32.12 -9.03 -24.57
C VAL A 36 -32.72 -10.21 -25.35
N GLY A 37 -31.87 -11.12 -25.81
CA GLY A 37 -32.30 -12.34 -26.52
C GLY A 37 -33.21 -13.26 -25.70
N LEU A 38 -33.05 -13.28 -24.38
CA LEU A 38 -33.81 -14.13 -23.47
C LEU A 38 -35.13 -13.47 -23.01
N PHE A 39 -35.07 -12.20 -22.63
CA PHE A 39 -36.11 -11.52 -21.85
C PHE A 39 -36.78 -10.33 -22.58
N ALA A 40 -36.43 -10.01 -23.82
CA ALA A 40 -37.15 -8.96 -24.55
C ALA A 40 -38.65 -9.29 -24.63
N GLN A 41 -39.49 -8.28 -24.48
CA GLN A 41 -40.93 -8.40 -24.68
C GLN A 41 -41.42 -7.25 -25.54
N GLU A 42 -42.18 -7.59 -26.58
CA GLU A 42 -42.72 -6.67 -27.55
C GLU A 42 -43.59 -5.60 -26.86
N GLY A 43 -43.39 -4.34 -27.23
CA GLY A 43 -44.18 -3.21 -26.74
C GLY A 43 -43.81 -2.69 -25.34
N VAL A 44 -42.83 -3.28 -24.66
CA VAL A 44 -42.34 -2.77 -23.35
C VAL A 44 -41.50 -1.51 -23.50
N THR A 45 -40.73 -1.40 -24.60
CA THR A 45 -39.98 -0.19 -24.95
C THR A 45 -40.21 0.15 -26.42
N SER A 46 -39.92 1.39 -26.82
CA SER A 46 -39.97 1.82 -28.23
C SER A 46 -39.03 1.06 -29.16
N LEU A 47 -38.05 0.34 -28.60
CA LEU A 47 -37.06 -0.46 -29.34
C LEU A 47 -37.38 -1.96 -29.31
N SER A 48 -38.30 -2.41 -28.43
CA SER A 48 -38.67 -3.82 -28.28
C SER A 48 -39.75 -4.21 -29.28
N THR A 49 -39.33 -4.54 -30.50
CA THR A 49 -40.22 -4.92 -31.61
C THR A 49 -40.48 -6.42 -31.71
N VAL A 50 -39.77 -7.23 -30.92
CA VAL A 50 -39.86 -8.70 -30.94
C VAL A 50 -39.71 -9.28 -29.54
N ASN A 51 -40.35 -10.42 -29.30
CA ASN A 51 -40.20 -11.18 -28.06
C ASN A 51 -38.87 -11.97 -28.03
N GLY A 52 -38.31 -12.13 -26.84
CA GLY A 52 -37.19 -13.01 -26.55
C GLY A 52 -37.65 -14.44 -26.28
N LEU A 53 -36.68 -15.33 -26.03
CA LEU A 53 -36.90 -16.77 -25.90
C LEU A 53 -37.95 -17.12 -24.84
N PHE A 54 -37.91 -16.50 -23.66
CA PHE A 54 -38.82 -16.81 -22.56
C PHE A 54 -40.22 -16.20 -22.71
N PHE A 55 -40.41 -15.30 -23.67
CA PHE A 55 -41.69 -14.69 -24.01
C PHE A 55 -42.26 -15.24 -25.34
N GLY A 56 -41.78 -16.41 -25.77
CA GLY A 56 -42.32 -17.11 -26.95
C GLY A 56 -41.77 -16.63 -28.30
N GLY A 57 -40.75 -15.77 -28.33
CA GLY A 57 -40.12 -15.29 -29.56
C GLY A 57 -39.17 -16.28 -30.25
N GLY A 58 -38.96 -17.46 -29.64
CA GLY A 58 -38.06 -18.49 -30.15
C GLY A 58 -36.57 -18.11 -30.07
N LEU A 59 -35.71 -18.91 -30.70
CA LEU A 59 -34.24 -18.75 -30.63
C LEU A 59 -33.69 -17.67 -31.57
N LYS A 60 -34.53 -17.06 -32.42
CA LYS A 60 -34.06 -16.13 -33.46
C LYS A 60 -33.40 -14.89 -32.87
N LEU A 61 -34.05 -14.22 -31.93
CA LEU A 61 -33.49 -13.01 -31.30
C LEU A 61 -32.22 -13.33 -30.53
N PHE A 62 -32.23 -14.41 -29.73
CA PHE A 62 -31.05 -14.88 -29.01
C PHE A 62 -29.86 -15.17 -29.93
N GLY A 63 -30.10 -15.81 -31.08
CA GLY A 63 -29.07 -16.07 -32.09
C GLY A 63 -28.51 -14.79 -32.73
N ILE A 64 -29.36 -13.78 -32.95
CA ILE A 64 -28.93 -12.46 -33.47
C ILE A 64 -28.03 -11.75 -32.45
N GLU A 65 -28.42 -11.71 -31.18
CA GLU A 65 -27.61 -11.12 -30.11
C GLU A 65 -26.25 -11.82 -29.97
N LEU A 66 -26.23 -13.15 -30.02
CA LEU A 66 -24.99 -13.93 -29.99
C LEU A 66 -24.08 -13.63 -31.20
N LEU A 67 -24.66 -13.56 -32.40
CA LEU A 67 -23.93 -13.18 -33.61
C LEU A 67 -23.37 -11.76 -33.48
N GLY A 68 -24.14 -10.83 -32.92
CA GLY A 68 -23.72 -9.46 -32.65
C GLY A 68 -22.51 -9.41 -31.71
N ILE A 69 -22.55 -10.15 -30.60
CA ILE A 69 -21.42 -10.26 -29.66
C ILE A 69 -20.16 -10.75 -30.38
N ILE A 70 -20.27 -11.82 -31.18
CA ILE A 70 -19.13 -12.39 -31.92
C ILE A 70 -18.61 -11.41 -32.96
N ALA A 71 -19.49 -10.76 -33.72
CA ALA A 71 -19.10 -9.81 -34.77
C ALA A 71 -18.38 -8.59 -34.20
N VAL A 72 -18.92 -7.99 -33.13
CA VAL A 72 -18.28 -6.87 -32.43
C VAL A 72 -16.97 -7.32 -31.78
N GLY A 73 -16.95 -8.48 -31.12
CA GLY A 73 -15.75 -9.04 -30.52
C GLY A 73 -14.63 -9.27 -31.53
N ALA A 74 -14.95 -9.85 -32.69
CA ALA A 74 -13.99 -10.06 -33.77
C ALA A 74 -13.46 -8.73 -34.34
N PHE A 75 -14.35 -7.76 -34.58
CA PHE A 75 -13.96 -6.44 -35.06
C PHE A 75 -13.04 -5.70 -34.07
N VAL A 76 -13.40 -5.68 -32.78
CA VAL A 76 -12.61 -5.04 -31.73
C VAL A 76 -11.26 -5.75 -31.58
N PHE A 77 -11.25 -7.09 -31.53
CA PHE A 77 -10.01 -7.85 -31.42
C PHE A 77 -9.05 -7.57 -32.59
N VAL A 78 -9.54 -7.59 -33.83
CA VAL A 78 -8.73 -7.33 -35.02
C VAL A 78 -8.22 -5.88 -35.04
N SER A 79 -9.10 -4.91 -34.82
CA SER A 79 -8.74 -3.49 -34.86
C SER A 79 -7.76 -3.12 -33.74
N THR A 80 -8.01 -3.57 -32.51
CA THR A 80 -7.11 -3.35 -31.37
C THR A 80 -5.78 -4.08 -31.57
N SER A 81 -5.77 -5.32 -32.03
CA SER A 81 -4.53 -6.06 -32.32
C SER A 81 -3.68 -5.35 -33.37
N LEU A 82 -4.30 -4.81 -34.43
CA LEU A 82 -3.58 -4.05 -35.45
C LEU A 82 -2.91 -2.80 -34.85
N VAL A 83 -3.63 -2.05 -34.01
CA VAL A 83 -3.07 -0.88 -33.33
C VAL A 83 -1.90 -1.28 -32.43
N TRP A 84 -2.05 -2.33 -31.62
CA TRP A 84 -0.97 -2.83 -30.75
C TRP A 84 0.25 -3.28 -31.56
N LEU A 85 0.06 -4.01 -32.67
CA LEU A 85 1.17 -4.43 -33.53
C LEU A 85 1.92 -3.22 -34.12
N ILE A 86 1.20 -2.19 -34.55
CA ILE A 86 1.84 -0.94 -35.03
C ILE A 86 2.61 -0.25 -33.91
N LEU A 87 2.02 -0.13 -32.71
CA LEU A 87 2.69 0.48 -31.56
C LEU A 87 3.95 -0.29 -31.15
N LYS A 88 3.90 -1.63 -31.20
CA LYS A 88 5.03 -2.50 -30.89
C LYS A 88 6.24 -2.21 -31.76
N GLU A 89 6.04 -2.00 -33.06
CA GLU A 89 7.11 -1.78 -34.03
C GLU A 89 7.59 -0.32 -34.07
N THR A 90 6.78 0.63 -33.61
CA THR A 90 7.10 2.06 -33.70
C THR A 90 7.66 2.63 -32.39
N VAL A 91 6.92 2.49 -31.29
CA VAL A 91 7.24 3.13 -30.00
C VAL A 91 7.61 2.11 -28.93
N GLY A 92 7.19 0.85 -29.10
CA GLY A 92 7.23 -0.17 -28.07
C GLY A 92 5.99 -0.09 -27.17
N ILE A 93 5.57 -1.25 -26.64
CA ILE A 93 4.37 -1.38 -25.81
C ILE A 93 4.69 -1.29 -24.31
N ARG A 94 5.92 -1.65 -23.93
CA ARG A 94 6.34 -1.78 -22.55
C ARG A 94 7.43 -0.75 -22.26
N VAL A 95 7.37 -0.15 -21.09
CA VAL A 95 8.42 0.72 -20.57
C VAL A 95 9.69 -0.08 -20.28
N SER A 96 10.79 0.63 -20.00
CA SER A 96 12.03 -0.02 -19.54
C SER A 96 11.78 -0.79 -18.23
N LEU A 97 12.54 -1.86 -17.99
CA LEU A 97 12.39 -2.67 -16.77
C LEU A 97 12.64 -1.82 -15.52
N GLU A 98 13.58 -0.88 -15.61
CA GLU A 98 13.89 0.06 -14.54
C GLU A 98 12.69 0.96 -14.19
N GLU A 99 11.99 1.48 -15.20
CA GLU A 99 10.79 2.32 -15.03
C GLU A 99 9.56 1.51 -14.59
N GLU A 100 9.44 0.27 -15.07
CA GLU A 100 8.42 -0.67 -14.61
C GLU A 100 8.56 -0.98 -13.12
N ILE A 101 9.79 -1.18 -12.64
CA ILE A 101 10.09 -1.43 -11.21
C ILE A 101 9.88 -0.17 -10.36
N GLN A 102 10.24 1.00 -10.87
CA GLN A 102 10.04 2.27 -10.16
C GLN A 102 8.56 2.69 -10.09
N GLY A 103 7.75 2.20 -11.03
CA GLY A 103 6.34 2.55 -11.17
C GLY A 103 6.14 3.75 -12.10
N LEU A 104 5.18 3.60 -13.02
CA LEU A 104 4.89 4.59 -14.08
C LEU A 104 4.51 5.98 -13.54
N ASP A 105 3.94 6.06 -12.33
CA ASP A 105 3.55 7.34 -11.73
C ASP A 105 4.77 8.26 -11.51
N ILE A 106 5.93 7.69 -11.18
CA ILE A 106 7.16 8.47 -10.96
C ILE A 106 7.73 8.96 -12.30
N GLY A 107 7.78 8.10 -13.32
CA GLY A 107 8.31 8.43 -14.65
C GLY A 107 7.45 9.42 -15.42
N GLU A 108 6.12 9.24 -15.43
CA GLU A 108 5.21 10.06 -16.24
C GLU A 108 4.64 11.28 -15.49
N HIS A 109 4.39 11.15 -14.18
CA HIS A 109 3.66 12.16 -13.40
C HIS A 109 4.54 12.89 -12.37
N GLY A 110 5.80 12.46 -12.21
CA GLY A 110 6.76 13.05 -11.26
C GLY A 110 6.33 12.95 -9.80
N ASN A 111 5.39 12.06 -9.47
CA ASN A 111 4.84 11.90 -8.14
C ASN A 111 4.40 10.45 -7.89
N THR A 112 4.58 9.93 -6.68
CA THR A 112 4.13 8.59 -6.32
C THR A 112 2.64 8.62 -5.95
N ALA A 113 1.81 7.74 -6.53
CA ALA A 113 0.37 7.68 -6.20
C ALA A 113 0.09 7.20 -4.76
N TYR A 114 1.02 6.44 -4.17
CA TYR A 114 0.95 5.91 -2.80
C TYR A 114 2.29 6.07 -2.06
N PRO A 115 2.67 7.29 -1.66
CA PRO A 115 3.97 7.55 -1.03
C PRO A 115 4.15 6.78 0.29
N ASP A 116 3.05 6.40 0.94
CA ASP A 116 3.06 5.64 2.20
C ASP A 116 3.30 4.12 2.00
N PHE A 117 2.97 3.55 0.84
CA PHE A 117 3.14 2.11 0.56
C PHE A 117 4.40 1.79 -0.25
N ALA A 118 4.83 2.67 -1.15
CA ALA A 118 5.97 2.43 -2.04
C ALA A 118 7.32 2.30 -1.31
N ILE A 119 7.42 2.83 -0.09
CA ILE A 119 8.68 2.87 0.69
C ILE A 119 8.86 1.62 1.57
N VAL A 120 7.80 0.82 1.80
CA VAL A 120 7.88 -0.36 2.68
C VAL A 120 8.62 -1.53 2.00
N ALA A 121 8.43 -1.72 0.69
CA ALA A 121 9.02 -2.85 -0.04
C ALA A 121 10.57 -2.82 -0.11
N PRO A 122 11.23 -1.68 -0.39
CA PRO A 122 12.69 -1.62 -0.43
C PRO A 122 13.33 -1.69 0.96
N ILE A 123 12.66 -1.17 2.01
CA ILE A 123 13.18 -1.19 3.38
C ILE A 123 13.23 -2.63 3.91
N MET A 124 12.17 -3.43 3.68
CA MET A 124 12.12 -4.84 4.09
C MET A 124 13.14 -5.71 3.35
N ALA A 125 13.45 -5.40 2.08
CA ALA A 125 14.42 -6.14 1.28
C ALA A 125 15.89 -5.93 1.74
N SER A 126 16.21 -4.78 2.35
CA SER A 126 17.58 -4.46 2.77
C SER A 126 18.01 -5.10 4.10
N VAL A 127 17.06 -5.61 4.89
CA VAL A 127 17.33 -6.10 6.26
C VAL A 127 17.78 -7.57 6.30
N ASN A 128 17.40 -8.40 5.32
CA ASN A 128 17.56 -9.86 5.45
C ASN A 128 18.53 -10.55 4.48
N GLY A 129 19.22 -9.84 3.59
CA GLY A 129 20.36 -10.41 2.85
C GLY A 129 20.07 -11.67 2.01
N THR A 130 18.81 -11.92 1.63
CA THR A 130 18.40 -13.07 0.81
C THR A 130 17.91 -12.62 -0.56
N SER A 131 18.24 -13.39 -1.60
CA SER A 131 17.86 -13.12 -2.98
C SER A 131 16.34 -13.14 -3.19
N TYR A 132 15.90 -12.28 -4.10
CA TYR A 132 14.50 -11.98 -4.44
C TYR A 132 13.65 -13.22 -4.81
N ASP A 133 14.27 -14.30 -5.30
CA ASP A 133 13.55 -15.45 -5.84
C ASP A 133 13.05 -16.45 -4.78
N GLU A 134 13.67 -16.50 -3.59
CA GLU A 134 13.37 -17.53 -2.58
C GLU A 134 12.24 -17.11 -1.62
N GLN A 135 12.02 -15.80 -1.42
CA GLN A 135 11.00 -15.28 -0.49
C GLN A 135 9.60 -15.12 -1.10
N ILE A 136 9.47 -14.91 -2.43
CA ILE A 136 8.14 -14.79 -3.07
C ILE A 136 7.39 -16.13 -3.00
N ALA A 137 8.09 -17.26 -3.12
CA ALA A 137 7.49 -18.59 -2.97
C ALA A 137 7.09 -18.91 -1.51
N GLY A 138 7.84 -18.40 -0.52
CA GLY A 138 7.54 -18.59 0.90
C GLY A 138 6.39 -17.73 1.42
N ILE A 139 6.25 -16.50 0.92
CA ILE A 139 5.21 -15.56 1.36
C ILE A 139 3.82 -15.96 0.85
N GLN A 140 3.73 -16.56 -0.35
CA GLN A 140 2.47 -17.07 -0.89
C GLN A 140 2.02 -18.42 -0.29
N ALA A 141 2.94 -19.19 0.31
CA ALA A 141 2.63 -20.47 0.94
C ALA A 141 2.33 -20.36 2.46
N ALA A 142 2.69 -19.25 3.11
CA ALA A 142 2.58 -19.09 4.57
C ALA A 142 1.42 -18.19 5.03
N VAL A 143 0.42 -17.92 4.19
CA VAL A 143 -0.88 -17.42 4.67
C VAL A 143 -1.66 -18.60 5.25
N SER A 144 -1.10 -19.23 6.28
CA SER A 144 -1.85 -20.14 7.13
C SER A 144 -2.79 -19.30 8.00
N LYS A 145 -4.07 -19.61 7.84
CA LYS A 145 -5.24 -19.25 8.64
C LYS A 145 -4.89 -18.58 9.99
N PRO A 146 -5.40 -17.37 10.31
CA PRO A 146 -5.19 -16.81 11.65
C PRO A 146 -5.76 -17.79 12.68
N ALA A 147 -4.92 -18.20 13.62
CA ALA A 147 -5.34 -18.99 14.77
C ALA A 147 -6.39 -18.18 15.52
N SER A 148 -7.60 -18.71 15.53
CA SER A 148 -8.75 -18.16 16.24
C SER A 148 -8.63 -18.49 17.71
N ASP A 149 -7.90 -17.67 18.46
CA ASP A 149 -8.17 -17.48 19.88
C ASP A 149 -8.76 -16.08 20.05
N VAL A 150 -10.05 -16.00 19.73
CA VAL A 150 -10.89 -14.83 19.99
C VAL A 150 -11.06 -14.74 21.50
N VAL A 151 -10.34 -13.82 22.15
CA VAL A 151 -10.61 -13.46 23.54
C VAL A 151 -11.72 -12.39 23.54
N SER A 152 -12.84 -12.70 24.20
CA SER A 152 -14.04 -11.88 24.26
C SER A 152 -13.80 -10.51 24.95
N PRO A 153 -14.47 -9.41 24.56
CA PRO A 153 -14.17 -8.05 25.05
C PRO A 153 -14.70 -7.72 26.46
N ASP A 154 -15.30 -8.67 27.16
CA ASP A 154 -16.15 -8.38 28.33
C ASP A 154 -15.52 -8.74 29.68
N VAL A 155 -14.32 -8.25 29.98
CA VAL A 155 -13.89 -7.98 31.37
C VAL A 155 -12.97 -6.77 31.35
N ALA A 156 -13.51 -5.58 31.61
CA ALA A 156 -12.69 -4.42 31.94
C ALA A 156 -11.95 -4.72 33.26
N ILE A 157 -10.68 -5.12 33.14
CA ILE A 157 -9.78 -5.27 34.28
C ILE A 157 -9.58 -3.87 34.85
N PRO A 158 -9.85 -3.63 36.14
CA PRO A 158 -9.61 -2.32 36.73
C PRO A 158 -8.11 -2.01 36.63
N VAL A 159 -7.79 -0.88 35.99
CA VAL A 159 -6.43 -0.35 35.88
C VAL A 159 -5.92 -0.07 37.28
N VAL A 160 -5.12 -0.98 37.81
CA VAL A 160 -4.34 -0.75 39.02
C VAL A 160 -3.03 -0.14 38.56
N ASP A 161 -2.88 1.16 38.78
CA ASP A 161 -1.63 1.87 38.59
C ASP A 161 -0.55 1.21 39.46
N LYS A 162 0.32 0.43 38.82
CA LYS A 162 1.51 -0.19 39.41
C LYS A 162 2.77 0.59 39.05
N SER A 163 2.66 1.87 38.69
CA SER A 163 3.84 2.69 38.44
C SER A 163 4.71 2.71 39.70
N ARG A 164 5.93 2.18 39.59
CA ARG A 164 6.94 2.37 40.64
C ARG A 164 7.31 3.85 40.66
N PRO A 165 7.28 4.53 41.82
CA PRO A 165 7.62 5.94 41.89
C PRO A 165 9.11 6.13 41.53
N GLY A 166 9.38 6.74 40.37
CA GLY A 166 10.71 7.24 40.02
C GLY A 166 11.23 6.96 38.60
N ALA A 167 10.59 6.11 37.80
CA ALA A 167 11.09 5.80 36.45
C ALA A 167 10.47 6.74 35.40
N LYS A 168 11.17 7.84 35.08
CA LYS A 168 10.72 8.82 34.08
C LYS A 168 10.71 8.21 32.68
N ILE A 169 9.53 8.09 32.07
CA ILE A 169 9.38 7.65 30.68
C ILE A 169 9.58 8.85 29.76
N THR A 170 10.43 8.68 28.75
CA THR A 170 10.78 9.77 27.82
C THR A 170 10.52 9.33 26.40
N ARG A 171 9.81 10.16 25.62
CA ARG A 171 9.70 10.01 24.18
C ARG A 171 10.71 10.88 23.48
N ILE A 172 11.54 10.27 22.64
CA ILE A 172 12.52 10.92 21.80
C ILE A 172 12.01 10.85 20.36
N THR A 173 11.74 12.01 19.78
CA THR A 173 11.35 12.14 18.38
C THR A 173 12.54 12.66 17.58
N VAL A 174 12.94 11.93 16.54
CA VAL A 174 14.05 12.30 15.67
C VAL A 174 13.51 12.56 14.27
N ILE A 175 13.76 13.74 13.72
CA ILE A 175 13.45 14.04 12.31
C ILE A 175 14.76 14.10 11.54
N THR A 176 14.99 13.18 10.61
CA THR A 176 16.24 13.06 9.85
C THR A 176 16.00 12.69 8.37
N ASN A 177 17.08 12.55 7.58
CA ASN A 177 17.02 12.10 6.19
C ASN A 177 16.73 10.59 6.10
N GLN A 178 15.92 10.17 5.13
CA GLN A 178 15.57 8.77 4.86
C GLN A 178 16.80 7.86 4.71
N GLU A 179 17.82 8.32 3.99
CA GLU A 179 19.05 7.55 3.75
C GLU A 179 19.81 7.15 5.02
N LYS A 180 19.63 7.89 6.12
CA LYS A 180 20.35 7.66 7.38
C LYS A 180 19.60 6.73 8.33
N PHE A 181 18.34 6.43 8.05
CA PHE A 181 17.50 5.60 8.91
C PHE A 181 18.06 4.19 9.14
N PRO A 182 18.53 3.43 8.13
CA PRO A 182 19.05 2.07 8.37
C PRO A 182 20.27 2.04 9.29
N LYS A 183 21.16 3.05 9.17
CA LYS A 183 22.31 3.21 10.04
C LYS A 183 21.87 3.55 11.47
N LEU A 184 20.89 4.44 11.61
CA LEU A 184 20.32 4.81 12.90
C LEU A 184 19.69 3.59 13.60
N GLN A 185 18.88 2.81 12.89
CA GLN A 185 18.28 1.57 13.40
C GLN A 185 19.35 0.62 13.94
N SER A 186 20.36 0.31 13.12
CA SER A 186 21.46 -0.58 13.51
C SER A 186 22.23 -0.11 14.75
N ASP A 187 22.38 1.21 14.95
CA ASP A 187 23.07 1.77 16.11
C ASP A 187 22.18 1.81 17.37
N LEU A 188 20.86 1.94 17.19
CA LEU A 188 19.88 1.86 18.29
C LEU A 188 19.69 0.41 18.76
N ASP A 189 19.72 -0.56 17.85
CA ASP A 189 19.65 -1.99 18.20
C ASP A 189 20.84 -2.40 19.08
N LYS A 190 22.04 -1.90 18.81
CA LYS A 190 23.27 -2.16 19.61
C LYS A 190 23.16 -1.69 21.06
N ILE A 191 22.32 -0.69 21.34
CA ILE A 191 22.08 -0.20 22.70
C ILE A 191 20.82 -0.82 23.34
N GLY A 192 20.18 -1.78 22.66
CA GLY A 192 19.03 -2.53 23.18
C GLY A 192 17.68 -1.85 22.97
N ILE A 193 17.54 -0.95 21.99
CA ILE A 193 16.25 -0.35 21.63
C ILE A 193 15.61 -1.19 20.51
N THR A 194 14.61 -1.99 20.86
CA THR A 194 13.89 -2.88 19.93
C THR A 194 12.60 -2.25 19.39
N GLY A 195 11.98 -1.35 20.17
CA GLY A 195 10.74 -0.67 19.81
C GLY A 195 10.97 0.72 19.22
N LEU A 196 10.60 0.91 17.95
CA LEU A 196 10.61 2.21 17.29
C LEU A 196 9.40 2.36 16.37
N THR A 197 8.89 3.58 16.24
CA THR A 197 7.82 3.94 15.29
C THR A 197 8.38 4.89 14.26
N VAL A 198 8.15 4.62 12.99
CA VAL A 198 8.67 5.41 11.86
C VAL A 198 7.50 6.03 11.10
N THR A 199 7.63 7.31 10.76
CA THR A 199 6.63 8.03 9.97
C THR A 199 7.34 8.89 8.92
N ASN A 200 6.90 8.80 7.67
CA ASN A 200 7.39 9.69 6.62
C ASN A 200 6.77 11.08 6.78
N VAL A 201 7.60 12.11 6.76
CA VAL A 201 7.15 13.49 6.95
C VAL A 201 7.81 14.42 5.94
N LEU A 202 7.12 15.51 5.63
CA LEU A 202 7.65 16.60 4.81
C LEU A 202 8.10 17.74 5.74
N GLY A 203 9.33 18.22 5.57
CA GLY A 203 9.89 19.24 6.47
C GLY A 203 10.86 20.19 5.78
N TYR A 204 11.05 21.37 6.36
CA TYR A 204 12.02 22.34 5.89
C TYR A 204 12.78 23.00 7.04
N GLY A 205 14.06 23.29 6.80
CA GLY A 205 14.94 23.99 7.74
C GLY A 205 14.96 25.50 7.53
N MET A 206 15.80 26.21 8.29
CA MET A 206 15.96 27.67 8.16
C MET A 206 16.56 28.13 6.82
N GLN A 207 17.21 27.24 6.06
CA GLN A 207 17.71 27.53 4.72
C GLN A 207 16.56 27.78 3.74
N LYS A 208 16.45 29.02 3.25
CA LYS A 208 15.47 29.47 2.25
C LYS A 208 15.56 28.54 1.03
N GLY A 209 14.49 27.80 0.77
CA GLY A 209 14.45 26.76 -0.28
C GLY A 209 14.48 27.35 -1.68
N TYR A 210 14.69 26.47 -2.65
CA TYR A 210 14.67 26.78 -4.08
C TYR A 210 13.22 26.85 -4.60
N THR A 211 12.99 27.64 -5.65
CA THR A 211 11.69 27.75 -6.32
C THR A 211 11.52 26.54 -7.23
N GLU A 212 10.45 25.77 -7.02
CA GLU A 212 10.08 24.65 -7.89
C GLU A 212 8.89 25.04 -8.77
N TYR A 213 8.89 24.62 -10.03
CA TYR A 213 7.81 24.91 -10.98
C TYR A 213 6.90 23.69 -11.07
N TYR A 214 5.62 23.83 -10.74
CA TYR A 214 4.61 22.81 -10.98
C TYR A 214 3.62 23.31 -12.02
N ARG A 215 3.48 22.59 -13.13
CA ARG A 215 2.63 22.96 -14.28
C ARG A 215 2.87 24.40 -14.77
N GLY A 216 4.13 24.83 -14.80
CA GLY A 216 4.51 26.18 -15.24
C GLY A 216 4.18 27.31 -14.26
N VAL A 217 3.57 27.00 -13.11
CA VAL A 217 3.36 27.96 -12.03
C VAL A 217 4.48 27.77 -11.00
N PRO A 218 5.18 28.84 -10.57
CA PRO A 218 6.14 28.74 -9.48
C PRO A 218 5.38 28.39 -8.20
N VAL A 219 5.41 27.11 -7.83
CA VAL A 219 4.85 26.66 -6.57
C VAL A 219 5.96 26.77 -5.56
N LYS A 220 5.79 27.69 -4.61
CA LYS A 220 6.73 27.91 -3.51
C LYS A 220 6.60 26.81 -2.46
N THR A 221 6.72 25.53 -2.86
CA THR A 221 6.77 24.39 -1.95
C THR A 221 8.21 24.09 -1.62
N ARG A 222 8.55 24.25 -0.33
CA ARG A 222 9.91 24.21 0.22
C ARG A 222 10.16 22.94 1.04
N LEU A 223 9.30 21.92 0.91
CA LEU A 223 9.31 20.76 1.79
C LEU A 223 10.16 19.65 1.20
N LEU A 224 11.13 19.17 1.98
CA LEU A 224 11.92 17.99 1.63
C LEU A 224 11.39 16.76 2.36
N PRO A 225 11.36 15.58 1.72
CA PRO A 225 11.10 14.31 2.39
C PRO A 225 12.08 14.05 3.53
N LYS A 226 11.53 13.64 4.68
CA LYS A 226 12.25 13.30 5.91
C LYS A 226 11.57 12.10 6.58
N VAL A 227 12.28 11.49 7.52
CA VAL A 227 11.74 10.45 8.40
C VAL A 227 11.64 11.01 9.81
N LYS A 228 10.49 10.80 10.44
CA LYS A 228 10.26 11.00 11.86
C LYS A 228 10.32 9.62 12.54
N VAL A 229 11.25 9.46 13.48
CA VAL A 229 11.39 8.26 14.30
C VAL A 229 10.99 8.61 15.73
N ASP A 230 9.95 7.96 16.25
CA ASP A 230 9.50 8.10 17.63
C ASP A 230 9.96 6.88 18.44
N ILE A 231 10.70 7.15 19.51
CA ILE A 231 11.29 6.15 20.40
C ILE A 231 10.82 6.46 21.81
N VAL A 232 10.31 5.48 22.55
CA VAL A 232 9.91 5.64 23.96
C VAL A 232 10.81 4.79 24.81
N VAL A 233 11.52 5.41 25.76
CA VAL A 233 12.51 4.75 26.62
C VAL A 233 12.25 5.01 28.09
N CYS A 234 12.58 4.00 28.92
CA CYS A 234 12.53 4.10 30.37
C CYS A 234 13.77 3.49 31.05
N LYS A 235 14.18 2.27 30.68
CA LYS A 235 15.35 1.57 31.25
C LYS A 235 16.68 2.18 30.81
N ILE A 236 16.77 2.61 29.55
CA ILE A 236 17.99 3.15 28.95
C ILE A 236 18.06 4.65 29.24
N PRO A 237 19.18 5.19 29.74
CA PRO A 237 19.32 6.63 29.96
C PRO A 237 19.11 7.44 28.68
N THR A 238 18.27 8.47 28.76
CA THR A 238 17.94 9.36 27.63
C THR A 238 19.20 9.95 26.98
N GLU A 239 20.22 10.30 27.76
CA GLU A 239 21.48 10.83 27.26
C GLU A 239 22.23 9.85 26.36
N THR A 240 22.25 8.56 26.72
CA THR A 240 22.88 7.51 25.91
C THR A 240 22.21 7.42 24.54
N VAL A 241 20.87 7.45 24.51
CA VAL A 241 20.10 7.42 23.26
C VAL A 241 20.39 8.65 22.41
N ILE A 242 20.37 9.84 23.00
CA ILE A 242 20.68 11.09 22.30
C ILE A 242 22.10 11.08 21.73
N ASN A 243 23.09 10.60 22.48
CA ASN A 243 24.48 10.55 22.05
C ASN A 243 24.67 9.55 20.89
N THR A 244 24.01 8.40 20.94
CA THR A 244 23.98 7.42 19.84
C THR A 244 23.34 8.01 18.59
N ILE A 245 22.18 8.66 18.71
CA ILE A 245 21.49 9.32 17.59
C ILE A 245 22.40 10.40 16.97
N LYS A 246 23.01 11.26 17.79
CA LYS A 246 23.94 12.30 17.33
C LYS A 246 25.10 11.69 16.55
N LYS A 247 25.75 10.65 17.09
CA LYS A 247 26.89 9.99 16.43
C LYS A 247 26.49 9.30 15.12
N SER A 248 25.29 8.72 15.07
CA SER A 248 24.83 8.00 13.89
C SER A 248 24.47 8.95 12.74
N LEU A 249 23.78 10.04 13.06
CA LEU A 249 23.21 10.98 12.09
C LEU A 249 24.14 12.14 11.68
N TYR A 250 25.17 12.45 12.47
CA TYR A 250 26.04 13.59 12.19
C TYR A 250 26.87 13.38 10.91
N THR A 251 26.70 14.29 9.95
CA THR A 251 27.53 14.40 8.75
C THR A 251 28.29 15.73 8.68
N GLY A 252 27.92 16.70 9.52
CA GLY A 252 28.45 18.06 9.48
C GLY A 252 27.78 18.96 8.43
N ASN A 253 26.88 18.40 7.62
CA ASN A 253 26.12 19.13 6.62
C ASN A 253 24.79 19.63 7.18
N VAL A 254 24.25 20.68 6.55
CA VAL A 254 22.93 21.17 6.93
C VAL A 254 21.86 20.17 6.49
N GLY A 255 20.95 19.83 7.41
CA GLY A 255 19.83 18.92 7.14
C GLY A 255 19.93 17.55 7.81
N ASP A 256 20.94 17.31 8.65
CA ASP A 256 21.12 16.09 9.46
C ASP A 256 19.90 15.78 10.34
N GLY A 257 19.20 16.81 10.81
CA GLY A 257 17.92 16.63 11.50
C GLY A 257 17.75 17.45 12.76
N LYS A 258 16.72 17.10 13.53
CA LYS A 258 16.46 17.60 14.90
C LYS A 258 16.00 16.47 15.80
N ILE A 259 16.36 16.56 17.08
CA ILE A 259 15.91 15.67 18.14
C ILE A 259 15.00 16.47 19.07
N PHE A 260 13.83 15.94 19.37
CA PHE A 260 12.89 16.50 20.33
C PHE A 260 12.71 15.50 21.47
N VAL A 261 12.65 16.00 22.69
CA VAL A 261 12.53 15.19 23.90
C VAL A 261 11.24 15.60 24.59
N TYR A 262 10.38 14.63 24.88
CA TYR A 262 9.08 14.81 25.52
C TYR A 262 8.97 13.88 26.72
N ASP A 263 8.30 14.36 27.75
CA ASP A 263 7.93 13.54 28.90
C ASP A 263 6.67 12.74 28.53
N VAL A 264 6.67 11.44 28.86
CA VAL A 264 5.52 10.56 28.66
C VAL A 264 4.91 10.25 30.02
N GLU A 265 3.61 10.48 30.15
CA GLU A 265 2.89 10.24 31.39
C GLU A 265 2.69 8.74 31.65
N ASN A 266 2.22 7.99 30.65
CA ASN A 266 2.02 6.55 30.76
C ASN A 266 2.20 5.85 29.40
N VAL A 267 2.46 4.55 29.44
CA VAL A 267 2.53 3.64 28.29
C VAL A 267 1.70 2.42 28.62
N ILE A 268 0.82 1.98 27.71
CA ILE A 268 -0.07 0.84 27.95
C ILE A 268 0.14 -0.21 26.86
N LYS A 269 0.48 -1.44 27.24
CA LYS A 269 0.64 -2.57 26.31
C LYS A 269 -0.72 -3.20 26.05
N ILE A 270 -1.27 -2.99 24.85
CA ILE A 270 -2.64 -3.41 24.48
C ILE A 270 -2.90 -4.91 24.75
N ARG A 271 -1.93 -5.78 24.44
CA ARG A 271 -2.08 -7.23 24.56
C ARG A 271 -2.25 -7.72 26.00
N THR A 272 -1.56 -7.10 26.95
CA THR A 272 -1.47 -7.59 28.34
C THR A 272 -2.15 -6.66 29.34
N GLY A 273 -2.44 -5.41 28.95
CA GLY A 273 -2.90 -4.36 29.85
C GLY A 273 -1.82 -3.85 30.81
N GLU A 274 -0.56 -4.24 30.63
CA GLU A 274 0.57 -3.74 31.43
C GLU A 274 0.77 -2.24 31.18
N GLU A 275 1.17 -1.52 32.22
CA GLU A 275 1.35 -0.07 32.17
C GLU A 275 2.76 0.38 32.55
N GLY A 276 3.11 1.61 32.18
CA GLY A 276 4.35 2.28 32.53
C GLY A 276 5.61 1.53 32.09
N TYR A 277 6.46 1.21 33.07
CA TYR A 277 7.73 0.52 32.83
C TYR A 277 7.55 -0.89 32.27
N ASP A 278 6.57 -1.64 32.81
CA ASP A 278 6.31 -3.04 32.47
C ASP A 278 5.78 -3.16 31.04
N ALA A 279 5.04 -2.13 30.57
CA ALA A 279 4.57 -2.04 29.19
C ALA A 279 5.72 -1.95 28.16
N LEU A 280 6.89 -1.45 28.56
CA LEU A 280 8.07 -1.28 27.70
C LEU A 280 9.11 -2.41 27.84
N GLN A 281 8.89 -3.37 28.73
CA GLN A 281 9.74 -4.56 28.79
C GLN A 281 9.20 -5.59 27.80
N ASP A 282 10.06 -6.03 26.89
CA ASP A 282 9.86 -7.28 26.19
C ASP A 282 10.09 -8.39 27.22
N GLU A 283 9.14 -9.33 27.35
CA GLU A 283 9.32 -10.51 28.22
C GLU A 283 10.54 -11.26 27.67
N ASP A 284 11.70 -11.14 28.33
CA ASP A 284 12.83 -12.05 28.15
C ASP A 284 12.33 -13.44 28.56
N LYS A 285 11.69 -14.15 27.63
CA LYS A 285 11.42 -15.57 27.78
C LYS A 285 12.69 -16.30 27.39
N GLU A 286 13.32 -16.89 28.41
CA GLU A 286 14.24 -18.03 28.30
C GLU A 286 13.82 -19.03 27.22
#